data_AF-A0A085ZZD6-F1
#
_entry.id   AF-A0A085ZZD6-F1
#
_cell.length_a   1.000
_cell.length_b   1.000
_cell.length_c   1.000
_cell.angle_alpha   90.00
_cell.angle_beta   90.00
_cell.angle_gamma   90.00
#
_symmetry.space_group_name_H-M   'P 1'
#
loop_
_entity.id
_entity.type
_entity.pdbx_description
1 polymer ?
#
loop_
_entity_poly.entity_id
_entity_poly.type
_entity_poly.pdbx_seq_one_letter_code
_entity_poly.pdbx_strand_id
1 'polypeptide(L)'
;MEMILISNAIRFNQSFEDFTKNFKNKYSAFGMENVFMIPKSVLSRIGKEKFKDEPLSKNESEEMKSILENKVTELLKQREPYKKGEGVYVINFSGEEIEIDPRPTGHNDSDHLIWKLYNLIEIIDSCLNDDKPIYLSITDDNN
;
A
#
# COMPACT_ATOMS: atom_id res chain seq x y z
N MET A 1 8.69 0.35 17.09
CA MET A 1 7.74 1.34 16.55
C MET A 1 6.76 0.53 15.74
N GLU A 2 5.47 0.70 16.01
CA GLU A 2 4.44 -0.06 15.32
C GLU A 2 4.44 0.26 13.82
N MET A 3 4.21 -0.77 13.02
CA MET A 3 4.21 -0.72 11.57
C MET A 3 3.01 -1.48 11.04
N ILE A 4 2.43 -0.94 9.97
CA ILE A 4 1.41 -1.58 9.17
C ILE A 4 2.11 -2.26 8.00
N LEU A 5 1.99 -3.58 7.92
CA LEU A 5 2.48 -4.38 6.80
C LEU A 5 1.29 -4.96 6.04
N ILE A 6 1.31 -4.79 4.71
CA ILE A 6 0.30 -5.37 3.83
C ILE A 6 1.02 -6.16 2.74
N SER A 7 0.60 -7.40 2.50
CA SER A 7 1.25 -8.31 1.57
C SER A 7 0.30 -9.25 0.84
N ASN A 8 0.75 -9.80 -0.28
CA ASN A 8 0.02 -10.86 -1.01
C ASN A 8 0.30 -12.28 -0.49
N ALA A 9 1.10 -12.41 0.57
CA ALA A 9 1.49 -13.68 1.17
C ALA A 9 1.75 -13.52 2.67
N ILE A 10 1.55 -14.60 3.43
CA ILE A 10 1.85 -14.68 4.86
C ILE A 10 3.35 -14.45 5.09
N ARG A 11 3.73 -13.47 5.91
CA ARG A 11 5.14 -13.21 6.24
C ARG A 11 5.59 -13.94 7.50
N PHE A 12 4.81 -13.94 8.57
CA PHE A 12 5.29 -14.23 9.92
C PHE A 12 5.62 -15.70 10.21
N ASN A 13 5.46 -16.59 9.23
CA ASN A 13 5.93 -17.99 9.28
C ASN A 13 7.27 -18.22 8.55
N GLN A 14 7.88 -17.19 7.99
CA GLN A 14 9.16 -17.26 7.26
C GLN A 14 10.06 -16.10 7.68
N SER A 15 11.38 -16.25 7.51
CA SER A 15 12.31 -15.14 7.77
C SER A 15 12.08 -14.00 6.77
N PHE A 16 12.45 -12.77 7.13
CA PHE A 16 12.39 -11.64 6.20
C PHE A 16 13.18 -11.89 4.92
N GLU A 17 14.35 -12.52 5.05
CA GLU A 17 15.20 -12.87 3.92
C GLU A 17 14.52 -13.88 3.00
N ASP A 18 13.91 -14.93 3.56
CA ASP A 18 13.17 -15.92 2.76
C ASP A 18 11.93 -15.31 2.10
N PHE A 19 11.23 -14.44 2.82
CA PHE A 19 10.07 -13.72 2.30
C PHE A 19 10.44 -12.85 1.09
N THR A 20 11.57 -12.14 1.17
CA THR A 20 12.02 -11.21 0.12
C THR A 20 12.74 -11.91 -1.04
N LYS A 21 13.34 -13.09 -0.82
CA LYS A 21 13.92 -13.94 -1.88
C LYS A 21 12.87 -14.43 -2.88
N ASN A 22 11.63 -14.65 -2.44
CA ASN A 22 10.55 -15.02 -3.34
C ASN A 22 10.01 -13.79 -4.07
N PHE A 23 10.41 -13.60 -5.33
CA PHE A 23 10.02 -12.45 -6.16
C PHE A 23 8.50 -12.30 -6.38
N LYS A 24 7.73 -13.38 -6.14
CA LYS A 24 6.26 -13.37 -6.18
C LYS A 24 5.65 -12.71 -4.95
N ASN A 25 6.35 -12.69 -3.83
CA ASN A 25 5.90 -12.00 -2.63
C ASN A 25 6.03 -10.49 -2.87
N LYS A 26 4.92 -9.79 -2.73
CA LYS A 26 4.82 -8.33 -2.80
C LYS A 26 4.29 -7.83 -1.48
N TYR A 27 4.86 -6.73 -1.01
CA TYR A 27 4.46 -6.13 0.26
C TYR A 27 4.65 -4.62 0.23
N SER A 28 3.96 -3.93 1.14
CA SER A 28 4.16 -2.52 1.42
C SER A 28 4.07 -2.28 2.92
N ALA A 29 4.94 -1.40 3.41
CA ALA A 29 5.09 -1.09 4.83
C ALA A 29 4.85 0.40 5.09
N PHE A 30 4.09 0.70 6.14
CA PHE A 30 3.68 2.05 6.51
C PHE A 30 3.79 2.27 8.01
N GLY A 31 4.08 3.50 8.43
CA GLY A 31 3.96 3.89 9.83
C GLY A 31 2.48 4.04 10.23
N MET A 32 2.24 4.03 11.55
CA MET A 32 0.89 4.12 12.13
C MET A 32 0.15 5.43 11.79
N GLU A 33 0.85 6.48 11.39
CA GLU A 33 0.25 7.70 10.84
C GLU A 33 -0.60 7.44 9.59
N ASN A 34 -0.41 6.29 8.92
CA ASN A 34 -1.16 5.86 7.75
C ASN A 34 -2.31 4.89 8.06
N VAL A 35 -2.71 4.71 9.33
CA VAL A 35 -3.81 3.80 9.72
C VAL A 35 -5.13 4.10 9.02
N PHE A 36 -5.31 5.33 8.50
CA PHE A 36 -6.48 5.74 7.73
C PHE A 36 -6.76 4.84 6.51
N MET A 37 -5.73 4.16 5.97
CA MET A 37 -5.90 3.28 4.82
C MET A 37 -6.59 1.95 5.17
N ILE A 38 -6.66 1.60 6.46
CA ILE A 38 -7.30 0.36 6.91
C ILE A 38 -8.80 0.63 7.10
N PRO A 39 -9.68 -0.15 6.45
CA PRO A 39 -11.11 -0.06 6.69
C PRO A 39 -11.47 -0.19 8.18
N LYS A 40 -12.42 0.62 8.65
CA LYS A 40 -12.90 0.57 10.04
C LYS A 40 -13.52 -0.79 10.38
N SER A 41 -14.13 -1.44 9.39
CA SER A 41 -14.67 -2.79 9.45
C SER A 41 -13.60 -3.81 9.85
N VAL A 42 -12.43 -3.74 9.22
CA VAL A 42 -11.26 -4.59 9.49
C VAL A 42 -10.76 -4.39 10.92
N LEU A 43 -10.54 -3.14 11.35
CA LEU A 43 -10.06 -2.83 12.70
C LEU A 43 -11.04 -3.32 13.77
N SER A 44 -12.34 -3.14 13.54
CA SER A 44 -13.39 -3.57 14.46
C SER A 44 -13.49 -5.10 14.53
N ARG A 45 -13.39 -5.79 13.38
CA ARG A 45 -13.43 -7.26 13.28
C ARG A 45 -12.26 -7.91 14.02
N ILE A 46 -11.05 -7.40 13.82
CA ILE A 46 -9.84 -7.99 14.41
C ILE A 46 -9.83 -7.77 15.93
N GLY A 47 -10.33 -6.63 16.39
CA GLY A 47 -10.56 -6.36 17.82
C GLY A 47 -9.29 -6.38 18.67
N LYS A 48 -8.12 -6.24 18.04
CA LYS A 48 -6.79 -6.22 18.67
C LYS A 48 -5.97 -5.07 18.10
N GLU A 49 -5.18 -4.44 18.96
CA GLU A 49 -4.24 -3.37 18.58
C GLU A 49 -3.10 -3.91 17.71
N LYS A 50 -2.62 -5.13 18.00
CA LYS A 50 -1.56 -5.81 17.25
C LYS A 50 -2.01 -7.18 16.76
N PHE A 51 -1.65 -7.50 15.52
CA PHE A 51 -1.99 -8.75 14.87
C PHE A 51 -1.07 -8.99 13.66
N LYS A 52 -1.02 -10.24 13.19
CA LYS A 52 -0.07 -10.70 12.17
C LYS A 52 -0.80 -11.52 11.12
N ASP A 53 -0.53 -11.20 9.86
CA ASP A 53 -1.05 -11.87 8.67
C ASP A 53 -2.56 -12.14 8.71
N GLU A 54 -3.35 -11.19 9.18
CA GLU A 54 -4.81 -11.33 9.17
C GLU A 54 -5.31 -11.21 7.73
N PRO A 55 -5.99 -12.24 7.18
CA PRO A 55 -6.50 -12.18 5.83
C PRO A 55 -7.66 -11.19 5.75
N LEU A 56 -7.63 -10.36 4.71
CA LEU A 56 -8.75 -9.52 4.33
C LEU A 56 -9.67 -10.32 3.41
N SER A 57 -10.97 -10.20 3.66
CA SER A 57 -11.99 -10.64 2.72
C SER A 57 -11.93 -9.82 1.43
N LYS A 58 -12.57 -10.31 0.37
CA LYS A 58 -12.68 -9.58 -0.90
C LYS A 58 -13.26 -8.18 -0.71
N ASN A 59 -14.39 -8.07 0.01
CA ASN A 59 -15.04 -6.79 0.27
C ASN A 59 -14.16 -5.83 1.07
N GLU A 60 -13.43 -6.33 2.07
CA GLU A 60 -12.47 -5.51 2.84
C GLU A 60 -11.30 -5.03 1.97
N SER A 61 -10.85 -5.87 1.04
CA SER A 61 -9.78 -5.52 0.09
C SER A 61 -10.25 -4.47 -0.92
N GLU A 62 -11.48 -4.59 -1.44
CA GLU A 62 -12.12 -3.60 -2.31
C GLU A 62 -12.35 -2.27 -1.58
N GLU A 63 -12.81 -2.30 -0.32
CA GLU A 63 -12.98 -1.11 0.52
C GLU A 63 -11.63 -0.42 0.75
N MET A 64 -10.59 -1.18 1.10
CA MET A 64 -9.23 -0.66 1.27
C MET A 64 -8.71 -0.03 -0.02
N LYS A 65 -8.89 -0.70 -1.17
CA LYS A 65 -8.53 -0.16 -2.48
C LYS A 65 -9.20 1.20 -2.73
N SER A 66 -10.51 1.28 -2.50
CA SER A 66 -11.27 2.51 -2.70
C SER A 66 -10.75 3.66 -1.82
N ILE A 67 -10.42 3.38 -0.55
CA ILE A 67 -9.82 4.38 0.37
C ILE A 67 -8.48 4.89 -0.19
N LEU A 68 -7.62 3.99 -0.67
CA LEU A 68 -6.31 4.32 -1.21
C LEU A 68 -6.42 5.15 -2.50
N GLU A 69 -7.29 4.76 -3.43
CA GLU A 69 -7.53 5.47 -4.69
C GLU A 69 -8.06 6.89 -4.45
N ASN A 70 -8.99 7.04 -3.51
CA ASN A 70 -9.47 8.35 -3.08
C ASN A 70 -8.32 9.19 -2.51
N LYS A 71 -7.43 8.59 -1.71
CA LYS A 71 -6.30 9.31 -1.14
C LYS A 71 -5.30 9.74 -2.20
N VAL A 72 -4.96 8.87 -3.15
CA VAL A 72 -4.10 9.21 -4.29
C VAL A 72 -4.72 10.37 -5.07
N THR A 73 -6.02 10.31 -5.36
CA THR A 73 -6.75 11.39 -6.04
C THR A 73 -6.67 12.73 -5.30
N GLU A 74 -6.79 12.73 -3.97
CA GLU A 74 -6.62 13.94 -3.16
C GLU A 74 -5.20 14.52 -3.28
N LEU A 75 -4.18 13.67 -3.16
CA LEU A 75 -2.77 14.09 -3.21
C LEU A 75 -2.39 14.63 -4.59
N LEU A 76 -2.91 14.01 -5.66
CA LEU A 76 -2.72 14.45 -7.04
C LEU A 76 -3.35 15.83 -7.31
N LYS A 77 -4.42 16.22 -6.61
CA LYS A 77 -5.03 17.56 -6.74
C LYS A 77 -4.21 18.68 -6.09
N GLN A 78 -3.39 18.34 -5.10
CA GLN A 78 -2.61 19.30 -4.31
C GLN A 78 -1.23 19.57 -4.90
N ARG A 79 -0.77 18.70 -5.80
CA ARG A 79 0.58 18.74 -6.35
C ARG A 79 0.66 19.61 -7.60
N GLU A 80 1.85 20.10 -7.90
CA GLU A 80 2.13 20.73 -9.19
C GLU A 80 2.41 19.65 -10.24
N PRO A 81 1.74 19.67 -11.41
CA PRO A 81 2.05 18.75 -12.49
C PRO A 81 3.48 18.98 -13.02
N TYR A 82 4.23 17.89 -13.19
CA TYR A 82 5.50 17.93 -13.92
C TYR A 82 5.27 18.33 -15.38
N LYS A 83 6.24 19.00 -16.00
CA LYS A 83 6.29 19.00 -17.46
C LYS A 83 6.73 17.61 -17.92
N LYS A 84 6.29 17.23 -19.11
CA LYS A 84 6.61 15.94 -19.70
C LYS A 84 8.12 15.66 -19.68
N GLY A 85 8.53 14.56 -19.07
CA GLY A 85 9.90 14.11 -18.94
C GLY A 85 10.66 14.68 -17.75
N GLU A 86 10.02 15.45 -16.87
CA GLU A 86 10.64 15.94 -15.62
C GLU A 86 10.45 14.97 -14.45
N GLY A 87 9.41 14.12 -14.49
CA GLY A 87 9.24 13.05 -13.50
C GLY A 87 10.23 11.90 -13.68
N VAL A 88 10.41 11.12 -12.61
CA VAL A 88 11.33 9.97 -12.60
C VAL A 88 10.62 8.69 -13.03
N TYR A 89 9.36 8.53 -12.62
CA TYR A 89 8.53 7.38 -12.94
C TYR A 89 7.22 7.84 -13.56
N VAL A 90 6.62 6.96 -14.37
CA VAL A 90 5.27 7.12 -14.89
C VAL A 90 4.41 6.03 -14.27
N ILE A 91 3.28 6.42 -13.67
CA ILE A 91 2.24 5.49 -13.22
C ILE A 91 1.00 5.65 -14.09
N ASN A 92 0.20 4.60 -14.21
CA ASN A 92 -1.11 4.65 -14.85
C ASN A 92 -2.17 4.64 -13.75
N PHE A 93 -2.85 5.77 -13.54
CA PHE A 93 -3.85 5.90 -12.49
C PHE A 93 -5.13 6.51 -13.05
N SER A 94 -6.26 5.83 -12.84
CA SER A 94 -7.57 6.24 -13.37
C SER A 94 -7.61 6.49 -14.89
N GLY A 95 -6.76 5.77 -15.65
CA GLY A 95 -6.66 5.89 -17.10
C GLY A 95 -5.76 7.03 -17.59
N GLU A 96 -5.07 7.72 -16.70
CA GLU A 96 -4.12 8.79 -17.02
C GLU A 96 -2.68 8.38 -16.72
N GLU A 97 -1.75 8.80 -17.60
CA GLU A 97 -0.30 8.70 -17.35
C GLU A 97 0.14 9.85 -16.45
N ILE A 98 0.68 9.51 -15.29
CA ILE A 98 1.06 10.46 -14.25
C ILE A 98 2.55 10.33 -13.97
N GLU A 99 3.29 11.40 -14.22
CA GLU A 99 4.70 11.51 -13.86
C GLU A 99 4.87 11.79 -12.34
N ILE A 100 5.77 11.06 -11.68
CA ILE A 100 6.02 11.09 -10.23
C ILE A 100 7.52 11.06 -9.94
N ASP A 101 7.96 11.81 -8.93
CA ASP A 101 9.29 11.69 -8.34
C ASP A 101 9.23 11.30 -6.84
N PRO A 102 9.33 10.01 -6.50
CA PRO A 102 9.20 9.53 -5.13
C PRO A 102 10.45 9.76 -4.27
N ARG A 103 11.47 10.44 -4.78
CA ARG A 103 12.70 10.74 -4.05
C ARG A 103 12.40 11.77 -2.94
N PRO A 104 13.08 11.70 -1.78
CA PRO A 104 12.89 12.67 -0.69
C PRO A 104 13.18 14.13 -1.06
N THR A 105 13.94 14.36 -2.14
CA THR A 105 14.30 15.69 -2.66
C THR A 105 13.58 15.99 -3.98
N GLY A 106 12.44 15.34 -4.22
CA GLY A 106 11.62 15.54 -5.42
C GLY A 106 10.92 16.92 -5.43
N HIS A 107 10.28 17.24 -6.55
CA HIS A 107 9.56 18.52 -6.72
C HIS A 107 8.30 18.61 -5.85
N ASN A 108 7.61 17.49 -5.64
CA ASN A 108 6.39 17.40 -4.84
C ASN A 108 6.60 16.52 -3.60
N ASP A 109 6.36 17.06 -2.41
CA ASP A 109 6.48 16.32 -1.14
C ASP A 109 5.57 15.08 -1.07
N SER A 110 4.41 15.14 -1.74
CA SER A 110 3.41 14.07 -1.73
C SER A 110 3.73 12.90 -2.67
N ASP A 111 4.67 13.04 -3.61
CA ASP A 111 4.96 12.03 -4.63
C ASP A 111 5.46 10.71 -4.01
N HIS A 112 6.25 10.80 -2.93
CA HIS A 112 6.70 9.61 -2.21
C HIS A 112 5.53 8.81 -1.66
N LEU A 113 4.56 9.50 -1.05
CA LEU A 113 3.36 8.85 -0.51
C LEU A 113 2.49 8.30 -1.65
N ILE A 114 2.27 9.06 -2.73
CA ILE A 114 1.50 8.61 -3.89
C ILE A 114 2.12 7.31 -4.44
N TRP A 115 3.43 7.26 -4.61
CA TRP A 115 4.13 6.07 -5.09
C TRP A 115 3.91 4.86 -4.18
N LYS A 116 3.99 5.03 -2.86
CA LYS A 116 3.73 3.94 -1.91
C LYS A 116 2.27 3.45 -1.97
N LEU A 117 1.31 4.37 -2.00
CA LEU A 117 -0.12 4.02 -2.07
C LEU A 117 -0.45 3.35 -3.40
N TYR A 118 0.12 3.83 -4.52
CA TYR A 118 -0.04 3.22 -5.84
C TYR A 118 0.48 1.79 -5.88
N ASN A 119 1.69 1.52 -5.37
CA ASN A 119 2.22 0.16 -5.30
C ASN A 119 1.34 -0.76 -4.44
N LEU A 120 0.74 -0.25 -3.36
CA LEU A 120 -0.19 -1.03 -2.55
C LEU A 120 -1.49 -1.33 -3.31
N ILE A 121 -2.02 -0.37 -4.09
CA ILE A 121 -3.18 -0.59 -4.96
C ILE A 121 -2.87 -1.71 -5.97
N GLU A 122 -1.71 -1.69 -6.60
CA GLU A 122 -1.29 -2.74 -7.55
C GLU A 122 -1.21 -4.14 -6.89
N ILE A 123 -0.74 -4.21 -5.63
CA ILE A 123 -0.77 -5.46 -4.85
C ILE A 123 -2.21 -5.91 -4.62
N ILE A 124 -3.10 -4.99 -4.24
CA ILE A 124 -4.51 -5.31 -4.00
C ILE A 124 -5.17 -5.81 -5.28
N ASP A 125 -4.96 -5.14 -6.40
CA ASP A 125 -5.52 -5.53 -7.70
C ASP A 125 -5.02 -6.88 -8.17
N SER A 126 -3.72 -7.16 -8.00
CA SER A 126 -3.19 -8.48 -8.31
C SER A 126 -3.86 -9.58 -7.47
N CYS A 127 -4.09 -9.35 -6.17
CA CYS A 127 -4.76 -10.33 -5.31
C CYS A 127 -6.24 -10.52 -5.65
N LEU A 128 -6.96 -9.42 -5.91
CA LEU A 128 -8.37 -9.46 -6.30
C LEU A 128 -8.58 -10.19 -7.63
N ASN A 129 -7.70 -9.96 -8.61
CA ASN A 129 -7.75 -10.64 -9.91
C ASN A 129 -7.43 -12.14 -9.80
N ASP A 130 -6.55 -12.52 -8.88
CA ASP A 130 -6.17 -13.90 -8.61
C ASP A 130 -7.14 -14.64 -7.66
N ASP A 131 -8.19 -13.97 -7.17
CA ASP A 131 -9.09 -14.46 -6.11
C ASP A 131 -8.36 -14.94 -4.84
N LYS A 132 -7.34 -14.16 -4.44
CA LYS A 132 -6.52 -14.42 -3.25
C LYS A 132 -6.71 -13.33 -2.18
N PRO A 133 -6.61 -13.69 -0.89
CA PRO A 133 -6.64 -12.70 0.17
C PRO A 133 -5.35 -11.88 0.19
N ILE A 134 -5.49 -10.69 0.75
CA ILE A 134 -4.37 -9.83 1.15
C ILE A 134 -4.20 -10.01 2.64
N TYR A 135 -2.95 -10.02 3.10
CA TYR A 135 -2.61 -10.19 4.50
C TYR A 135 -2.22 -8.85 5.10
N LEU A 136 -2.86 -8.48 6.21
CA LEU A 136 -2.62 -7.26 6.96
C LEU A 136 -1.99 -7.60 8.32
N SER A 137 -0.99 -6.83 8.72
CA SER A 137 -0.37 -6.93 10.04
C SER A 137 -0.18 -5.55 10.65
N ILE A 138 -0.38 -5.45 11.97
CA ILE A 138 0.06 -4.33 12.79
C ILE A 138 0.99 -4.89 13.87
N THR A 139 2.28 -4.58 13.80
CA THR A 139 3.29 -5.18 14.65
C THR A 139 4.42 -4.21 15.02
N ASP A 140 5.15 -4.52 16.10
CA ASP A 140 6.43 -3.87 16.44
C ASP A 140 7.64 -4.56 15.79
N ASP A 141 7.44 -5.74 15.20
CA ASP A 141 8.53 -6.55 14.65
C ASP A 141 9.02 -5.93 13.33
N ASN A 142 10.15 -5.25 13.41
CA ASN A 142 10.94 -4.84 12.23
C ASN A 142 11.50 -6.03 11.43
N ASN A 143 11.32 -7.26 11.91
CA ASN A 143 11.86 -8.51 11.34
C ASN A 143 10.82 -9.25 10.52
#